data_AF-A0A7C5AS06-F1
#
_entry.id   AF-A0A7C5AS06-F1
#
_cell.length_a   1.000
_cell.length_b   1.000
_cell.length_c   1.000
_cell.angle_alpha   90.00
_cell.angle_beta   90.00
_cell.angle_gamma   90.00
#
_symmetry.space_group_name_H-M   'P 1'
#
loop_
_entity.id
_entity.type
_entity.pdbx_description
1 polymer ?
#
loop_
_entity_poly.entity_id
_entity_poly.type
_entity_poly.pdbx_seq_one_letter_code
_entity_poly.pdbx_strand_id
1 'polypeptide(L)'
;MVSWHIRPFTMDDYPAVYALWQEAGPGVRLRPSDSAPEVAKKLERDPDLFLVAEAEGHIVGVIMGAWDGRRGWLHHLAVAEAY
;
A
#
# COMPACT_ATOMS: atom_id res chain seq x y z
N MET A 1 -9.58 4.80 -22.31
CA MET A 1 -8.68 3.99 -21.46
C MET A 1 -8.44 4.80 -20.21
N VAL A 2 -8.74 4.25 -19.04
CA VAL A 2 -8.43 4.92 -17.77
C VAL A 2 -6.91 5.00 -17.65
N SER A 3 -6.37 6.20 -17.46
CA SER A 3 -4.94 6.38 -17.26
C SER A 3 -4.62 6.16 -15.79
N TRP A 4 -3.69 5.27 -15.51
CA TRP A 4 -3.17 5.03 -14.17
C TRP A 4 -1.65 5.21 -14.17
N HIS A 5 -1.11 5.52 -12.99
CA HIS A 5 0.33 5.63 -12.80
C HIS A 5 0.73 5.08 -11.42
N ILE A 6 1.98 4.66 -11.29
CA ILE A 6 2.54 4.18 -10.02
C ILE A 6 3.39 5.30 -9.44
N ARG A 7 3.26 5.54 -8.14
CA ARG A 7 4.06 6.50 -7.39
C ARG A 7 4.36 6.01 -5.98
N PRO A 8 5.36 6.59 -5.29
CA PRO A 8 5.54 6.38 -3.87
C PRO A 8 4.27 6.73 -3.08
N PHE A 9 4.03 5.93 -2.04
CA PHE A 9 3.01 6.19 -1.04
C PHE A 9 3.38 7.42 -0.21
N THR A 10 2.37 8.17 0.22
CA THR A 10 2.46 9.24 1.21
C THR A 10 1.43 8.99 2.31
N MET A 11 1.63 9.59 3.50
CA MET A 11 0.66 9.42 4.59
C MET A 11 -0.74 9.99 4.25
N ASP A 12 -0.86 10.88 3.27
CA ASP A 12 -2.15 11.37 2.78
C ASP A 12 -2.95 10.26 2.08
N ASP A 13 -2.27 9.22 1.57
CA ASP A 13 -2.90 8.05 0.93
C ASP A 13 -3.38 7.01 1.96
N TYR A 14 -2.96 7.10 3.22
CA TYR A 14 -3.25 6.10 4.26
C TYR A 14 -4.74 5.75 4.36
N PRO A 15 -5.69 6.72 4.40
CA PRO A 15 -7.10 6.39 4.50
C PRO A 15 -7.59 5.52 3.33
N ALA A 16 -7.16 5.83 2.10
CA ALA A 16 -7.55 5.11 0.89
C ALA A 16 -6.92 3.71 0.82
N VAL A 17 -5.62 3.60 1.15
CA VAL A 17 -4.92 2.32 1.23
C VAL A 17 -5.51 1.41 2.30
N TYR A 18 -5.83 1.96 3.48
CA TYR A 18 -6.40 1.19 4.58
C TYR A 18 -7.81 0.69 4.24
N ALA A 19 -8.62 1.49 3.55
CA ALA A 19 -9.91 1.05 3.01
C ALA A 19 -9.74 -0.08 1.99
N LEU A 20 -8.81 0.08 1.03
CA LEU A 20 -8.52 -0.94 0.03
C LEU A 20 -8.08 -2.28 0.66
N TRP A 21 -7.27 -2.24 1.72
CA TRP A 21 -6.90 -3.46 2.46
C TRP A 21 -8.06 -4.12 3.19
N GLN A 22 -9.06 -3.37 3.66
CA GLN A 22 -10.28 -3.96 4.24
C GLN A 22 -11.11 -4.68 3.18
N GLU A 23 -11.10 -4.17 1.95
CA GLU A 23 -11.89 -4.69 0.83
C GLU A 23 -11.19 -5.85 0.09
N ALA A 24 -9.86 -5.99 0.22
CA ALA A 24 -9.04 -6.98 -0.47
C ALA A 24 -9.32 -8.48 -0.13
N GLY A 25 -10.34 -8.76 0.68
CA GLY A 25 -10.77 -10.12 1.02
C GLY A 25 -9.77 -10.87 1.91
N PRO A 26 -9.84 -12.22 1.96
CA PRO A 26 -9.12 -13.01 2.97
C PRO A 26 -7.59 -13.04 2.80
N GLY A 27 -7.07 -12.56 1.65
CA GLY A 27 -5.64 -12.53 1.34
C GLY A 27 -4.86 -11.45 2.09
N VAL A 28 -5.53 -10.37 2.48
CA VAL A 28 -4.95 -9.28 3.28
C VAL A 28 -5.68 -9.23 4.61
N ARG A 29 -4.95 -9.44 5.71
CA ARG A 29 -5.52 -9.31 7.06
C ARG A 29 -4.88 -8.14 7.78
N LEU A 30 -5.72 -7.23 8.23
CA LEU A 30 -5.29 -6.10 9.03
C LEU A 30 -4.86 -6.53 10.43
N ARG A 31 -3.76 -5.94 10.88
CA ARG A 31 -3.10 -6.16 12.16
C ARG A 31 -2.82 -4.83 12.85
N PRO A 32 -2.47 -4.82 14.14
CA PRO A 32 -2.06 -3.58 14.82
C PRO A 32 -0.91 -2.84 14.14
N SER A 33 -0.03 -3.57 13.43
CA SER A 33 1.06 -3.03 12.61
C SER A 33 0.60 -2.19 11.41
N ASP A 34 -0.68 -2.26 11.04
CA ASP A 34 -1.22 -1.56 9.87
C ASP A 34 -1.90 -0.25 10.28
N SER A 35 -1.78 0.13 11.56
CA SER A 35 -2.23 1.43 12.05
C SER A 35 -1.38 2.57 11.49
N ALA A 36 -1.97 3.75 11.33
CA ALA A 36 -1.30 4.94 10.83
C ALA A 36 0.09 5.23 11.45
N PRO A 37 0.28 5.19 12.79
CA PRO A 37 1.60 5.44 13.38
C PRO A 37 2.64 4.35 13.02
N GLU A 38 2.23 3.09 12.85
CA GLU A 38 3.15 2.03 12.46
C GLU A 38 3.50 2.10 10.96
N VAL A 39 2.53 2.46 10.13
CA VAL A 39 2.77 2.75 8.71
C VAL A 39 3.69 3.96 8.53
N ALA A 40 3.56 5.00 9.36
CA ALA A 40 4.48 6.14 9.32
C ALA A 40 5.94 5.73 9.57
N LYS A 41 6.20 4.83 10.54
CA LYS A 41 7.54 4.28 10.78
C LYS A 41 8.09 3.51 9.58
N LYS A 42 7.22 2.80 8.84
CA LYS A 42 7.63 2.12 7.60
C LYS A 42 8.10 3.12 6.56
N LEU A 43 7.41 4.25 6.45
CA LEU A 43 7.75 5.33 5.51
C LEU A 43 9.06 6.02 5.89
N GLU A 44 9.37 6.17 7.18
CA GLU A 44 10.66 6.67 7.65
C GLU A 44 11.82 5.72 7.31
N ARG A 45 11.58 4.40 7.36
CA ARG A 45 12.62 3.38 7.20
C ARG A 45 12.92 3.03 5.74
N ASP A 46 11.90 2.67 4.96
CA ASP A 46 12.06 2.32 3.55
C ASP A 46 10.92 2.92 2.71
N PRO A 47 10.99 4.24 2.43
CA PRO A 47 9.93 4.96 1.70
C PRO A 47 9.78 4.50 0.26
N ASP A 48 10.90 4.20 -0.41
CA ASP A 48 10.91 3.80 -1.82
C ASP A 48 10.31 2.40 -2.05
N LEU A 49 10.09 1.64 -0.98
CA LEU A 49 9.52 0.30 -1.03
C LEU A 49 8.01 0.31 -0.78
N PHE A 50 7.36 1.45 -0.64
CA PHE A 50 5.91 1.53 -0.48
C PHE A 50 5.30 2.28 -1.67
N LEU A 51 4.58 1.56 -2.52
CA LEU A 51 4.07 2.07 -3.78
C LEU A 51 2.55 1.95 -3.84
N VAL A 52 1.94 2.93 -4.50
CA VAL A 52 0.52 2.95 -4.85
C VAL A 52 0.33 3.10 -6.35
N ALA A 53 -0.74 2.51 -6.87
CA ALA A 53 -1.26 2.79 -8.19
C ALA A 53 -2.43 3.77 -8.04
N GLU A 54 -2.34 4.90 -8.74
CA GLU A 54 -3.36 5.94 -8.76
C GLU A 54 -3.98 6.06 -10.16
N ALA A 55 -5.31 6.03 -10.20
CA ALA A 55 -6.11 6.25 -11.40
C ALA A 55 -7.15 7.34 -11.11
N GLU A 56 -7.16 8.39 -11.93
CA GLU A 56 -8.13 9.50 -11.81
C GLU A 56 -8.21 10.08 -10.38
N GLY A 57 -7.08 10.23 -9.69
CA GLY A 57 -7.01 10.75 -8.32
C GLY A 57 -7.36 9.73 -7.21
N HIS A 58 -7.66 8.47 -7.56
CA HIS A 58 -8.03 7.43 -6.62
C HIS A 58 -6.94 6.37 -6.52
N ILE A 59 -6.66 5.91 -5.30
CA ILE A 59 -5.79 4.75 -5.07
C ILE A 59 -6.55 3.49 -5.47
N VAL A 60 -6.03 2.78 -6.47
CA VAL A 60 -6.62 1.57 -7.03
C VAL A 60 -5.76 0.33 -6.84
N GLY A 61 -4.52 0.53 -6.37
CA GLY A 61 -3.62 -0.57 -6.04
C GLY A 61 -2.55 -0.13 -5.05
N VAL A 62 -2.01 -1.08 -4.32
CA VAL A 62 -1.00 -0.83 -3.29
C VAL A 62 -0.10 -2.05 -3.09
N ILE A 63 1.17 -1.82 -2.82
CA ILE A 63 2.11 -2.84 -2.38
C ILE A 63 3.12 -2.28 -1.39
N MET A 64 3.35 -3.00 -0.29
CA MET A 64 4.37 -2.64 0.70
C MET A 64 5.52 -3.65 0.66
N GLY A 65 6.69 -3.18 0.25
CA GLY A 65 7.94 -3.94 0.25
C GLY A 65 8.76 -3.74 1.53
N ALA A 66 9.53 -4.76 1.90
CA ALA A 66 10.53 -4.67 2.97
C ALA A 66 11.82 -5.41 2.59
N TRP A 67 12.94 -4.99 3.17
CA TRP A 67 14.25 -5.60 2.98
C TRP A 67 14.97 -5.80 4.31
N ASP A 68 15.53 -6.99 4.51
CA ASP A 68 16.18 -7.40 5.76
C ASP A 68 17.71 -7.46 5.67
N GLY A 69 18.31 -7.01 4.56
CA GLY A 69 19.74 -7.19 4.29
C GLY A 69 20.05 -8.33 3.32
N ARG A 70 19.09 -9.24 3.07
CA ARG A 70 19.28 -10.46 2.28
C ARG A 70 18.13 -10.78 1.33
N ARG A 71 16.89 -10.58 1.76
CA ARG A 71 15.67 -10.93 1.02
C ARG A 71 14.73 -9.73 0.91
N GLY A 72 14.05 -9.66 -0.22
CA GLY A 72 12.90 -8.79 -0.40
C GLY A 72 11.63 -9.51 0.06
N TRP A 73 10.76 -8.76 0.72
CA TRP A 73 9.46 -9.22 1.19
C TRP A 73 8.37 -8.33 0.62
N LEU A 74 7.25 -8.94 0.22
CA LEU A 74 6.06 -8.23 -0.25
C LEU A 74 4.93 -8.46 0.75
N HIS A 75 4.33 -7.36 1.18
CA HIS A 75 3.25 -7.33 2.15
C HIS A 75 2.07 -6.53 1.59
N HIS A 76 0.87 -6.92 2.01
CA HIS A 76 -0.38 -6.19 1.78
C HIS A 76 -0.58 -5.72 0.33
N LEU A 77 -0.25 -6.57 -0.65
CA LEU A 77 -0.58 -6.35 -2.05
C LEU A 77 -2.10 -6.42 -2.21
N ALA A 78 -2.70 -5.34 -2.72
CA ALA A 78 -4.12 -5.27 -3.02
C ALA A 78 -4.36 -4.44 -4.29
N VAL A 79 -5.40 -4.81 -5.04
CA VAL A 79 -5.91 -4.10 -6.21
C VAL A 79 -7.43 -4.01 -6.05
N ALA A 80 -8.00 -2.86 -6.35
CA ALA A 80 -9.44 -2.65 -6.31
C ALA A 80 -10.13 -3.57 -7.32
N GLU A 81 -11.25 -4.21 -6.97
CA GLU A 81 -11.93 -5.22 -7.80
C GLU A 81 -12.30 -4.71 -9.21
N ALA A 82 -12.50 -3.41 -9.37
CA ALA A 82 -12.82 -2.78 -10.65
C ALA A 82 -11.64 -2.65 -11.62
N TYR A 83 -10.42 -3.07 -11.25
CA TYR A 83 -9.17 -2.95 -12.00
C TYR A 83 -8.49 -4.31 -12.20
#